data_AF-A0A1I4ML13-F1
#
_entry.id   AF-A0A1I4ML13-F1
#
_cell.length_a   1.000
_cell.length_b   1.000
_cell.length_c   1.000
_cell.angle_alpha   90.00
_cell.angle_beta   90.00
_cell.angle_gamma   90.00
#
_symmetry.space_group_name_H-M   'P 1'
#
loop_
_entity.id
_entity.type
_entity.pdbx_description
1 polymer ?
#
loop_
_entity_poly.entity_id
_entity_poly.type
_entity_poly.pdbx_seq_one_letter_code
_entity_poly.pdbx_strand_id
1 'polypeptide(L)'
;MIGTYVKKMKSIVLLLAVALIVPGPSAKAEVSFSDIDMQQKAWAVSSIYVMAEKQVLTGYTDGTFRPDKTITKAEWTQMIYKLFNTYRPNLTASGQQKIDGFSDVTPQHWAYKPISEIYNQSFQWGVYGVDPSGRLTFLPDTELSRLELSNMLYSFFDTRLIDRRLSPNDVCSVVASLKDVPVKFYKNKEDYDAAVKADRRLETVNVQITTSNGVLPSLFLGTDAVDCGFGTDGFSNAQASSLASLQASGIMTATADGYFRPLDKVTRAEAVTILNRIYNFLKKNYWLPDYTNISLEQANTGDQGVSGGLAGSIGNGYGGYGGTTEGSSSNPTTVKVRDYFKLQGPSNDQGSLAKNVKKDGEIDTAVIPQDYRYLTINLASQDKTEMVDLIVNIGGKATLYKQELFPMTIDVNGVQTVGLRTQQRNTSIINKKGGTITLTVKLDKQKPEPVTP
;
A
#
# COMPACT_ATOMS: atom_id res chain seq x y z
N MET A 1 -24.70 -95.99 0.43
CA MET A 1 -24.26 -95.43 -0.85
C MET A 1 -23.45 -94.17 -0.57
N ILE A 2 -22.17 -94.16 -0.99
CA ILE A 2 -21.44 -93.07 -1.68
C ILE A 2 -21.60 -91.66 -1.06
N GLY A 3 -20.61 -90.88 -0.64
CA GLY A 3 -19.15 -90.86 -0.79
C GLY A 3 -18.65 -89.44 -0.44
N THR A 4 -17.58 -89.37 0.37
CA THR A 4 -16.52 -88.34 0.48
C THR A 4 -16.63 -86.96 -0.23
N TYR A 5 -16.31 -85.85 0.45
CA TYR A 5 -15.09 -85.01 0.26
C TYR A 5 -15.12 -83.62 0.97
N VAL A 6 -14.24 -83.46 1.96
CA VAL A 6 -13.34 -82.33 2.29
C VAL A 6 -13.57 -80.94 1.65
N LYS A 7 -13.65 -79.86 2.46
CA LYS A 7 -12.75 -78.67 2.37
C LYS A 7 -13.05 -77.53 3.36
N LYS A 8 -12.03 -77.23 4.18
CA LYS A 8 -11.42 -75.92 4.50
C LYS A 8 -12.32 -74.67 4.69
N MET A 9 -12.14 -74.08 5.88
CA MET A 9 -11.90 -72.64 6.13
C MET A 9 -12.90 -71.63 5.53
N LYS A 10 -13.79 -71.10 6.38
CA LYS A 10 -14.39 -69.75 6.27
C LYS A 10 -14.48 -69.18 7.70
N SER A 11 -13.51 -68.36 8.12
CA SER A 11 -13.60 -66.89 8.14
C SER A 11 -14.69 -66.43 9.12
N ILE A 12 -14.36 -66.07 10.37
CA ILE A 12 -13.92 -64.72 10.76
C ILE A 12 -14.46 -63.68 9.77
N VAL A 13 -15.62 -63.08 10.07
CA VAL A 13 -15.95 -61.65 9.98
C VAL A 13 -17.37 -61.51 10.56
N LEU A 14 -17.47 -61.24 11.86
CA LEU A 14 -18.67 -60.67 12.48
C LEU A 14 -18.27 -59.35 13.14
N LEU A 15 -17.85 -58.39 12.32
CA LEU A 15 -17.53 -57.01 12.69
C LEU A 15 -17.73 -56.13 11.44
N LEU A 16 -18.99 -55.93 11.03
CA LEU A 16 -19.33 -54.99 9.96
C LEU A 16 -20.84 -54.70 9.96
N ALA A 17 -21.29 -53.85 10.90
CA ALA A 17 -22.54 -53.08 10.75
C ALA A 17 -22.65 -51.92 11.77
N VAL A 18 -21.53 -51.25 12.08
CA VAL A 18 -21.58 -49.85 12.55
C VAL A 18 -20.57 -49.08 11.69
N ALA A 19 -20.93 -48.90 10.43
CA ALA A 19 -20.26 -47.94 9.58
C ALA A 19 -20.55 -46.57 10.19
N LEU A 20 -19.52 -46.00 10.82
CA LEU A 20 -19.47 -44.63 11.28
C LEU A 20 -20.07 -43.70 10.21
N ILE A 21 -21.16 -43.04 10.56
CA ILE A 21 -21.48 -41.73 9.97
C ILE A 21 -20.46 -40.78 10.57
N VAL A 22 -19.23 -40.81 10.05
CA VAL A 22 -18.32 -39.69 10.22
C VAL A 22 -18.89 -38.61 9.31
N PRO A 23 -19.35 -37.45 9.81
CA PRO A 23 -19.53 -36.30 8.96
C PRO A 23 -18.14 -36.01 8.36
N GLY A 24 -17.94 -36.38 7.10
CA GLY A 24 -16.77 -35.97 6.35
C GLY A 24 -16.68 -34.44 6.41
N PRO A 25 -15.48 -33.86 6.43
CA PRO A 25 -15.36 -32.41 6.35
C PRO A 25 -16.17 -31.96 5.13
N SER A 26 -17.20 -31.12 5.35
CA SER A 26 -17.97 -30.53 4.27
C SER A 26 -16.96 -29.91 3.31
N ALA A 27 -16.86 -30.47 2.09
CA ALA A 27 -16.01 -29.89 1.06
C ALA A 27 -16.47 -28.44 0.90
N LYS A 28 -15.60 -27.50 1.24
CA LYS A 28 -15.89 -26.07 1.06
C LYS A 28 -16.08 -25.90 -0.45
N ALA A 29 -17.29 -25.60 -0.89
CA ALA A 29 -17.57 -25.43 -2.31
C ALA A 29 -16.59 -24.40 -2.89
N GLU A 30 -15.88 -24.79 -3.94
CA GLU A 30 -14.94 -23.92 -4.62
C GLU A 30 -15.71 -22.70 -5.16
N VAL A 31 -15.30 -21.50 -4.75
CA VAL A 31 -15.94 -20.28 -5.22
C VAL A 31 -15.62 -20.14 -6.70
N SER A 32 -16.63 -20.21 -7.56
CA SER A 32 -16.52 -20.03 -9.00
C SER A 32 -17.58 -19.04 -9.49
N PHE A 33 -17.29 -18.34 -10.59
CA PHE A 33 -18.15 -17.33 -11.17
C PHE A 33 -18.25 -17.55 -12.67
N SER A 34 -19.47 -17.51 -13.22
CA SER A 34 -19.74 -17.86 -14.62
C SER A 34 -19.37 -16.77 -15.63
N ASP A 35 -19.17 -15.54 -15.18
CA ASP A 35 -19.00 -14.33 -15.99
C ASP A 35 -17.58 -13.74 -15.91
N ILE A 36 -16.62 -14.48 -15.35
CA ILE A 36 -15.21 -14.07 -15.33
C ILE A 36 -14.49 -14.68 -16.54
N ASP A 37 -14.15 -13.82 -17.50
CA ASP A 37 -13.20 -14.17 -18.55
C ASP A 37 -11.77 -14.19 -17.98
N MET A 38 -11.21 -15.40 -17.85
CA MET A 38 -9.88 -15.63 -17.26
C MET A 38 -8.74 -14.97 -18.06
N GLN A 39 -8.91 -14.74 -19.36
CA GLN A 39 -7.91 -14.09 -20.21
C GLN A 39 -8.06 -12.56 -20.16
N GLN A 40 -9.27 -12.04 -20.38
CA GLN A 40 -9.50 -10.59 -20.42
C GLN A 40 -9.41 -9.93 -19.04
N LYS A 41 -9.65 -10.69 -17.96
CA LYS A 41 -9.58 -10.19 -16.56
C LYS A 41 -8.44 -10.82 -15.76
N ALA A 42 -7.41 -11.37 -16.42
CA ALA A 42 -6.26 -12.02 -15.77
C ALA A 42 -5.64 -11.17 -14.63
N TRP A 43 -5.62 -9.85 -14.78
CA TRP A 43 -5.11 -8.90 -13.78
C TRP A 43 -5.93 -8.86 -12.48
N ALA A 44 -7.22 -9.20 -12.52
CA ALA A 44 -8.16 -9.14 -11.41
C ALA A 44 -8.48 -10.52 -10.82
N VAL A 45 -8.41 -11.58 -11.63
CA VAL A 45 -8.82 -12.95 -11.31
C VAL A 45 -8.34 -13.39 -9.92
N SER A 46 -7.03 -13.31 -9.66
CA SER A 46 -6.47 -13.72 -8.36
C SER A 46 -7.06 -12.93 -7.20
N SER A 47 -7.20 -11.61 -7.36
CA SER A 47 -7.78 -10.74 -6.32
C SER A 47 -9.26 -11.04 -6.08
N ILE A 48 -10.02 -11.34 -7.14
CA ILE A 48 -11.44 -11.69 -7.05
C ILE A 48 -11.61 -12.96 -6.19
N TYR A 49 -10.90 -14.04 -6.52
CA TYR A 49 -11.02 -15.30 -5.80
C TYR A 49 -10.50 -15.20 -4.35
N VAL A 50 -9.35 -14.57 -4.12
CA VAL A 50 -8.81 -14.35 -2.77
C VAL A 50 -9.80 -13.55 -1.90
N MET A 51 -10.42 -12.50 -2.44
CA MET A 51 -11.38 -11.69 -1.69
C MET A 51 -12.72 -12.39 -1.48
N ALA A 52 -13.15 -13.23 -2.43
CA ALA A 52 -14.35 -14.02 -2.29
C ALA A 52 -14.19 -15.15 -1.27
N GLU A 53 -13.04 -15.83 -1.24
CA GLU A 53 -12.69 -16.83 -0.23
C GLU A 53 -12.67 -16.25 1.19
N LYS A 54 -12.23 -14.99 1.32
CA LYS A 54 -12.27 -14.20 2.56
C LYS A 54 -13.65 -13.62 2.87
N GLN A 55 -14.65 -13.85 2.02
CA GLN A 55 -16.02 -13.34 2.14
C GLN A 55 -16.12 -11.80 2.18
N VAL A 56 -15.09 -11.11 1.70
CA VAL A 56 -15.01 -9.63 1.62
C VAL A 56 -16.01 -9.10 0.61
N LEU A 57 -16.05 -9.73 -0.57
CA LEU A 57 -17.04 -9.49 -1.60
C LEU A 57 -17.52 -10.83 -2.15
N THR A 58 -18.83 -11.04 -2.18
CA THR A 58 -19.43 -12.23 -2.75
C THR A 58 -20.00 -11.94 -4.14
N GLY A 59 -20.14 -12.99 -4.95
CA GLY A 59 -20.95 -12.92 -6.17
C GLY A 59 -22.44 -12.85 -5.86
N TYR A 60 -23.23 -12.89 -6.91
CA TYR A 60 -24.67 -12.86 -6.90
C TYR A 60 -25.25 -14.28 -6.83
N THR A 61 -26.52 -14.38 -6.48
CA THR A 61 -27.24 -15.67 -6.36
C THR A 61 -27.37 -16.41 -7.68
N ASP A 62 -27.20 -15.71 -8.81
CA ASP A 62 -27.17 -16.27 -10.17
C ASP A 62 -25.80 -16.88 -10.55
N GLY A 63 -24.83 -16.90 -9.63
CA GLY A 63 -23.48 -17.43 -9.87
C GLY A 63 -22.54 -16.46 -10.58
N THR A 64 -22.92 -15.20 -10.77
CA THR A 64 -22.06 -14.17 -11.39
C THR A 64 -21.28 -13.35 -10.36
N PHE A 65 -20.14 -12.77 -10.76
CA PHE A 65 -19.38 -11.80 -9.97
C PHE A 65 -19.69 -10.34 -10.36
N ARG A 66 -20.00 -10.12 -11.64
CA ARG A 66 -20.20 -8.84 -12.34
C ARG A 66 -18.98 -7.93 -12.26
N PRO A 67 -17.83 -8.32 -12.86
CA PRO A 67 -16.56 -7.63 -12.67
C PRO A 67 -16.57 -6.15 -13.11
N ASP A 68 -17.36 -5.82 -14.14
CA ASP A 68 -17.44 -4.49 -14.73
C ASP A 68 -18.53 -3.60 -14.11
N LYS A 69 -19.34 -4.13 -13.18
CA LYS A 69 -20.30 -3.30 -12.45
C LYS A 69 -19.52 -2.35 -11.53
N THR A 70 -19.87 -1.07 -11.56
CA THR A 70 -19.36 -0.02 -10.69
C THR A 70 -19.76 -0.27 -9.23
N ILE A 71 -18.98 0.31 -8.30
CA ILE A 71 -19.24 0.22 -6.87
C ILE A 71 -19.64 1.57 -6.27
N THR A 72 -20.56 1.50 -5.32
CA THR A 72 -20.94 2.62 -4.46
C THR A 72 -19.98 2.80 -3.30
N LYS A 73 -20.04 3.98 -2.69
CA LYS A 73 -19.30 4.31 -1.48
C LYS A 73 -19.64 3.39 -0.30
N ALA A 74 -20.92 3.01 -0.17
CA ALA A 74 -21.37 2.05 0.82
C ALA A 74 -20.80 0.63 0.56
N GLU A 75 -20.78 0.17 -0.69
CA GLU A 75 -20.17 -1.12 -1.05
C GLU A 75 -18.67 -1.15 -0.74
N TRP A 76 -17.92 -0.09 -1.08
CA TRP A 76 -16.51 0.01 -0.71
C TRP A 76 -16.31 -0.07 0.81
N THR A 77 -17.09 0.69 1.57
CA THR A 77 -17.00 0.73 3.03
C THR A 77 -17.29 -0.63 3.64
N GLN A 78 -18.28 -1.34 3.11
CA GLN A 78 -18.59 -2.72 3.53
C GLN A 78 -17.45 -3.69 3.21
N MET A 79 -16.75 -3.53 2.09
CA MET A 79 -15.59 -4.35 1.74
C MET A 79 -14.43 -4.12 2.73
N ILE A 80 -14.11 -2.86 3.03
CA ILE A 80 -13.12 -2.51 4.07
C ILE A 80 -13.55 -3.11 5.41
N TYR A 81 -14.81 -2.88 5.79
CA TYR A 81 -15.40 -3.39 7.02
C TYR A 81 -15.15 -4.89 7.18
N LYS A 82 -15.52 -5.68 6.17
CA LYS A 82 -15.36 -7.13 6.17
C LYS A 82 -13.92 -7.58 6.18
N LEU A 83 -13.04 -6.99 5.37
CA LEU A 83 -11.64 -7.40 5.28
C LEU A 83 -10.94 -7.28 6.63
N PHE A 84 -11.19 -6.19 7.35
CA PHE A 84 -10.60 -5.94 8.66
C PHE A 84 -11.47 -6.42 9.83
N ASN A 85 -12.63 -7.05 9.57
CA ASN A 85 -13.53 -7.57 10.61
C ASN A 85 -12.96 -8.79 11.36
N THR A 86 -12.30 -9.71 10.64
CA THR A 86 -11.62 -10.91 11.23
C THR A 86 -10.48 -10.54 12.19
N TYR A 87 -10.13 -9.26 12.23
CA TYR A 87 -8.96 -8.70 12.88
C TYR A 87 -9.28 -7.62 13.93
N ARG A 88 -10.56 -7.35 14.24
CA ARG A 88 -10.96 -6.33 15.22
C ARG A 88 -10.77 -6.84 16.65
N PRO A 89 -10.06 -6.09 17.51
CA PRO A 89 -10.73 -4.95 18.17
C PRO A 89 -9.98 -3.60 18.20
N ASN A 90 -10.09 -2.72 17.19
CA ASN A 90 -9.82 -1.27 17.39
C ASN A 90 -10.50 -0.32 16.37
N LEU A 91 -11.69 -0.70 15.86
CA LEU A 91 -12.57 0.19 15.09
C LEU A 91 -13.75 0.61 15.96
N THR A 92 -13.44 1.12 17.15
CA THR A 92 -14.41 1.87 17.95
C THR A 92 -13.81 3.24 18.17
N ALA A 93 -14.26 4.21 17.38
CA ALA A 93 -14.19 5.59 17.84
C ALA A 93 -14.89 5.64 19.21
N SER A 94 -14.12 5.90 20.26
CA SER A 94 -14.63 6.03 21.62
C SER A 94 -14.61 7.51 22.01
N GLY A 95 -15.59 7.91 22.83
CA GLY A 95 -15.72 9.30 23.27
C GLY A 95 -15.96 10.29 22.14
N GLN A 96 -15.30 11.46 22.22
CA GLN A 96 -15.60 12.62 21.38
C GLN A 96 -15.28 12.45 19.88
N GLN A 97 -14.54 11.42 19.49
CA GLN A 97 -14.19 11.21 18.09
C GLN A 97 -15.28 10.47 17.30
N LYS A 98 -16.26 9.84 17.96
CA LYS A 98 -17.32 9.11 17.24
C LYS A 98 -18.23 10.08 16.50
N ILE A 99 -18.55 9.75 15.25
CA ILE A 99 -19.62 10.44 14.52
C ILE A 99 -20.95 9.83 14.97
N ASP A 100 -21.86 10.67 15.48
CA ASP A 100 -23.16 10.23 16.01
C ASP A 100 -24.08 9.64 14.92
N GLY A 101 -23.83 9.99 13.66
CA GLY A 101 -24.48 9.43 12.49
C GLY A 101 -24.41 10.39 11.31
N PHE A 102 -24.82 9.88 10.15
CA PHE A 102 -25.01 10.68 8.94
C PHE A 102 -26.52 10.82 8.68
N SER A 103 -26.95 12.02 8.30
CA SER A 103 -28.37 12.33 8.08
C SER A 103 -29.00 11.53 6.94
N ASP A 104 -28.19 11.04 6.01
CA ASP A 104 -28.55 10.22 4.85
C ASP A 104 -28.18 8.73 5.01
N VAL A 105 -27.74 8.31 6.20
CA VAL A 105 -27.50 6.90 6.54
C VAL A 105 -28.32 6.55 7.78
N THR A 106 -29.60 6.22 7.56
CA THR A 106 -30.51 5.84 8.64
C THR A 106 -30.16 4.45 9.20
N PRO A 107 -30.57 4.09 10.43
CA PRO A 107 -30.38 2.75 10.99
C PRO A 107 -30.94 1.60 10.14
N GLN A 108 -31.88 1.90 9.24
CA GLN A 108 -32.48 0.95 8.30
C GLN A 108 -31.62 0.73 7.05
N HIS A 109 -30.68 1.63 6.76
CA HIS A 109 -29.76 1.48 5.64
C HIS A 109 -28.83 0.28 5.90
N TRP A 110 -28.70 -0.62 4.92
CA TRP A 110 -27.92 -1.86 5.08
C TRP A 110 -26.44 -1.62 5.43
N ALA A 111 -25.90 -0.48 4.99
CA ALA A 111 -24.54 -0.04 5.30
C ALA A 111 -24.42 0.82 6.57
N TYR A 112 -25.48 0.98 7.38
CA TYR A 112 -25.43 1.77 8.61
C TYR A 112 -24.32 1.32 9.56
N LYS A 113 -24.28 0.01 9.87
CA LYS A 113 -23.27 -0.59 10.75
C LYS A 113 -21.84 -0.40 10.22
N PRO A 114 -21.49 -0.80 8.98
CA PRO A 114 -20.13 -0.66 8.50
C PRO A 114 -19.68 0.80 8.42
N ILE A 115 -20.57 1.74 8.06
CA ILE A 115 -20.26 3.16 8.00
C ILE A 115 -20.03 3.74 9.42
N SER A 116 -20.94 3.48 10.35
CA SER A 116 -20.88 4.03 11.72
C SER A 116 -19.74 3.48 12.57
N GLU A 117 -19.25 2.28 12.28
CA GLU A 117 -18.11 1.67 13.00
C GLU A 117 -16.75 2.02 12.40
N ILE A 118 -16.72 2.54 11.17
CA ILE A 118 -15.47 2.89 10.49
C ILE A 118 -15.14 4.36 10.65
N TYR A 119 -16.12 5.23 10.45
CA TYR A 119 -15.87 6.66 10.31
C TYR A 119 -16.01 7.40 11.63
N ASN A 120 -15.10 8.34 11.83
CA ASN A 120 -14.99 9.15 13.03
C ASN A 120 -14.50 10.57 12.66
N GLN A 121 -14.41 11.48 13.62
CA GLN A 121 -14.04 12.88 13.40
C GLN A 121 -12.57 13.09 12.94
N SER A 122 -11.71 12.07 13.00
CA SER A 122 -10.35 12.12 12.42
C SER A 122 -10.35 11.94 10.90
N PHE A 123 -11.46 11.50 10.30
CA PHE A 123 -11.61 11.38 8.85
C PHE A 123 -12.07 12.74 8.29
N GLN A 124 -11.13 13.65 8.05
CA GLN A 124 -11.47 15.04 7.77
C GLN A 124 -11.62 15.36 6.27
N TRP A 125 -11.06 14.58 5.34
CA TRP A 125 -10.94 15.02 3.94
C TRP A 125 -11.61 14.09 2.92
N GLY A 126 -12.62 14.63 2.22
CA GLY A 126 -13.29 13.97 1.08
C GLY A 126 -14.19 12.78 1.43
N VAL A 127 -14.51 12.57 2.72
CA VAL A 127 -15.22 11.36 3.18
C VAL A 127 -16.71 11.57 3.48
N TYR A 128 -17.16 12.71 3.98
CA TYR A 128 -18.59 12.96 4.27
C TYR A 128 -18.89 14.46 4.26
N GLY A 129 -19.91 14.93 3.56
CA GLY A 129 -20.25 16.35 3.48
C GLY A 129 -21.08 16.86 4.65
N VAL A 130 -21.61 18.07 4.46
CA VAL A 130 -22.70 18.65 5.27
C VAL A 130 -23.87 19.00 4.36
N ASP A 131 -25.09 18.74 4.82
CA ASP A 131 -26.29 19.22 4.15
C ASP A 131 -26.50 20.74 4.39
N PRO A 132 -27.46 21.40 3.70
CA PRO A 132 -27.75 22.83 3.91
C PRO A 132 -28.15 23.20 5.35
N SER A 133 -28.51 22.23 6.18
CA SER A 133 -28.84 22.42 7.59
C SER A 133 -27.64 22.21 8.54
N GLY A 134 -26.46 21.91 7.98
CA GLY A 134 -25.23 21.68 8.73
C GLY A 134 -25.09 20.27 9.30
N ARG A 135 -25.93 19.30 8.89
CA ARG A 135 -25.83 17.91 9.35
C ARG A 135 -24.89 17.11 8.44
N LEU A 136 -24.12 16.19 9.02
CA LEU A 136 -23.20 15.36 8.25
C LEU A 136 -23.95 14.47 7.24
N THR A 137 -23.39 14.32 6.03
CA THR A 137 -23.91 13.46 4.95
C THR A 137 -22.83 12.55 4.41
N PHE A 138 -23.11 11.26 4.24
CA PHE A 138 -22.14 10.29 3.73
C PHE A 138 -22.25 10.08 2.22
N LEU A 139 -23.44 10.20 1.65
CA LEU A 139 -23.83 9.86 0.28
C LEU A 139 -23.50 8.38 -0.06
N PRO A 140 -24.16 7.42 0.63
CA PRO A 140 -23.82 6.00 0.55
C PRO A 140 -23.93 5.40 -0.85
N ASP A 141 -24.91 5.85 -1.64
CA ASP A 141 -25.24 5.27 -2.95
C ASP A 141 -24.47 5.92 -4.11
N THR A 142 -23.59 6.88 -3.84
CA THR A 142 -22.75 7.49 -4.87
C THR A 142 -21.73 6.48 -5.41
N GLU A 143 -21.71 6.31 -6.73
CA GLU A 143 -20.68 5.54 -7.42
C GLU A 143 -19.33 6.25 -7.33
N LEU A 144 -18.31 5.55 -6.84
CA LEU A 144 -16.99 6.13 -6.61
C LEU A 144 -16.20 6.30 -7.90
N SER A 145 -15.65 7.50 -8.11
CA SER A 145 -14.56 7.69 -9.06
C SER A 145 -13.22 7.22 -8.50
N ARG A 146 -12.23 7.01 -9.37
CA ARG A 146 -10.87 6.65 -8.95
C ARG A 146 -10.23 7.71 -8.05
N LEU A 147 -10.47 8.99 -8.30
CA LEU A 147 -9.96 10.08 -7.47
C LEU A 147 -10.67 10.15 -6.10
N GLU A 148 -11.98 9.94 -6.06
CA GLU A 148 -12.73 9.88 -4.80
C GLU A 148 -12.24 8.73 -3.94
N LEU A 149 -12.03 7.56 -4.55
CA LEU A 149 -11.46 6.41 -3.85
C LEU A 149 -10.05 6.71 -3.33
N SER A 150 -9.15 7.33 -4.11
CA SER A 150 -7.81 7.66 -3.61
C SER A 150 -7.82 8.62 -2.42
N ASN A 151 -8.76 9.57 -2.39
CA ASN A 151 -8.94 10.49 -1.26
C ASN A 151 -9.50 9.75 -0.02
N MET A 152 -10.41 8.80 -0.23
CA MET A 152 -10.90 7.95 0.85
C MET A 152 -9.78 7.07 1.43
N LEU A 153 -8.96 6.45 0.58
CA LEU A 153 -7.83 5.62 1.01
C LEU A 153 -6.84 6.39 1.89
N TYR A 154 -6.56 7.64 1.54
CA TYR A 154 -5.77 8.55 2.37
C TYR A 154 -6.37 8.66 3.78
N SER A 155 -7.68 8.92 3.88
CA SER A 155 -8.34 9.07 5.18
C SER A 155 -8.41 7.77 5.99
N PHE A 156 -8.50 6.62 5.30
CA PHE A 156 -8.57 5.30 5.95
C PHE A 156 -7.25 4.82 6.53
N PHE A 157 -6.17 5.00 5.79
CA PHE A 157 -4.90 4.39 6.12
C PHE A 157 -3.82 5.41 6.48
N ASP A 158 -4.12 6.70 6.32
CA ASP A 158 -3.28 7.83 6.70
C ASP A 158 -1.79 7.56 6.39
N THR A 159 -0.94 7.64 7.41
CA THR A 159 0.51 7.56 7.31
C THR A 159 1.06 6.26 6.75
N ARG A 160 0.27 5.17 6.74
CA ARG A 160 0.77 3.88 6.27
C ARG A 160 0.68 3.75 4.76
N LEU A 161 -0.29 4.39 4.11
CA LEU A 161 -0.34 4.43 2.64
C LEU A 161 0.36 5.66 2.05
N ILE A 162 0.75 6.62 2.89
CA ILE A 162 1.57 7.77 2.47
C ILE A 162 3.05 7.47 2.62
N ASP A 163 3.76 7.52 1.50
CA ASP A 163 5.21 7.35 1.50
C ASP A 163 5.90 8.66 1.90
N ARG A 164 6.12 8.83 3.21
CA ARG A 164 6.80 9.99 3.80
C ARG A 164 8.28 10.14 3.37
N ARG A 165 8.80 9.20 2.58
CA ARG A 165 10.14 9.30 1.99
C ARG A 165 10.15 10.12 0.70
N LEU A 166 8.98 10.35 0.09
CA LEU A 166 8.85 11.21 -1.09
C LEU A 166 9.03 12.67 -0.66
N SER A 167 9.98 13.36 -1.29
CA SER A 167 10.11 14.81 -1.15
C SER A 167 8.95 15.54 -1.86
N PRO A 168 8.70 16.82 -1.56
CA PRO A 168 7.73 17.62 -2.30
C PRO A 168 7.97 17.58 -3.82
N ASN A 169 9.23 17.63 -4.26
CA ASN A 169 9.61 17.49 -5.67
C ASN A 169 9.26 16.11 -6.24
N ASP A 170 9.48 15.03 -5.49
CA ASP A 170 9.09 13.68 -5.94
C ASP A 170 7.57 13.58 -6.13
N VAL A 171 6.80 14.08 -5.17
CA VAL A 171 5.32 14.08 -5.24
C VAL A 171 4.86 14.88 -6.45
N CYS A 172 5.35 16.10 -6.58
CA CYS A 172 5.03 17.01 -7.66
C CYS A 172 5.42 16.43 -9.03
N SER A 173 6.60 15.82 -9.18
CA SER A 173 7.04 15.15 -10.40
C SER A 173 6.15 13.97 -10.78
N VAL A 174 5.78 13.11 -9.82
CA VAL A 174 4.87 12.00 -10.08
C VAL A 174 3.50 12.50 -10.50
N VAL A 175 2.92 13.47 -9.79
CA VAL A 175 1.57 13.99 -10.10
C VAL A 175 1.57 14.73 -11.45
N ALA A 176 2.59 15.54 -11.74
CA ALA A 176 2.73 16.23 -13.02
C ALA A 176 2.95 15.28 -14.21
N SER A 177 3.42 14.05 -13.96
CA SER A 177 3.54 13.01 -15.01
C SER A 177 2.20 12.38 -15.41
N LEU A 178 1.15 12.55 -14.59
CA LEU A 178 -0.18 12.04 -14.87
C LEU A 178 -0.90 12.98 -15.85
N LYS A 179 -1.13 12.50 -17.07
CA LYS A 179 -1.60 13.32 -18.21
C LYS A 179 -2.97 13.97 -18.00
N ASP A 180 -3.79 13.39 -17.14
CA ASP A 180 -5.18 13.77 -16.88
C ASP A 180 -5.42 14.23 -15.44
N VAL A 181 -4.35 14.42 -14.65
CA VAL A 181 -4.43 15.11 -13.35
C VAL A 181 -3.89 16.53 -13.53
N PRO A 182 -4.74 17.56 -13.43
CA PRO A 182 -4.31 18.93 -13.64
C PRO A 182 -3.35 19.39 -12.53
N VAL A 183 -2.21 19.95 -12.93
CA VAL A 183 -1.23 20.57 -12.03
C VAL A 183 -1.04 22.03 -12.41
N LYS A 184 -0.91 22.90 -11.40
CA LYS A 184 -0.59 24.32 -11.59
C LYS A 184 0.55 24.75 -10.67
N PHE A 185 1.46 25.55 -11.22
CA PHE A 185 2.64 26.08 -10.56
C PHE A 185 2.51 27.58 -10.34
N TYR A 186 2.98 28.05 -9.19
CA TYR A 186 2.92 29.45 -8.78
C TYR A 186 4.28 29.93 -8.29
N LYS A 187 4.79 31.02 -8.84
CA LYS A 187 6.11 31.55 -8.49
C LYS A 187 6.20 32.11 -7.06
N ASN A 188 5.08 32.61 -6.54
CA ASN A 188 4.99 33.28 -5.25
C ASN A 188 3.72 32.84 -4.50
N LYS A 189 3.70 33.14 -3.21
CA LYS A 189 2.64 32.72 -2.31
C LYS A 189 1.34 33.50 -2.53
N GLU A 190 1.43 34.76 -2.91
CA GLU A 190 0.28 35.64 -3.12
C GLU A 190 -0.62 35.14 -4.26
N ASP A 191 -0.04 34.78 -5.41
CA ASP A 191 -0.77 34.26 -6.57
C ASP A 191 -1.39 32.87 -6.27
N TYR A 192 -0.67 32.06 -5.49
CA TYR A 192 -1.17 30.78 -5.02
C TYR A 192 -2.40 30.97 -4.11
N ASP A 193 -2.29 31.79 -3.07
CA ASP A 193 -3.37 32.03 -2.12
C ASP A 193 -4.60 32.63 -2.82
N ALA A 194 -4.40 33.52 -3.79
CA ALA A 194 -5.48 34.06 -4.63
C ALA A 194 -6.19 32.96 -5.43
N ALA A 195 -5.45 31.99 -5.99
CA ALA A 195 -6.03 30.89 -6.76
C ALA A 195 -6.85 29.93 -5.88
N VAL A 196 -6.32 29.53 -4.71
CA VAL A 196 -7.04 28.65 -3.78
C VAL A 196 -8.31 29.33 -3.23
N LYS A 197 -8.27 30.66 -3.03
CA LYS A 197 -9.46 31.40 -2.63
C LYS A 197 -10.49 31.46 -3.75
N ALA A 198 -10.06 31.68 -4.99
CA ALA A 198 -10.94 31.80 -6.15
C ALA A 198 -11.75 30.52 -6.43
N ASP A 199 -11.19 29.35 -6.16
CA ASP A 199 -11.90 28.06 -6.29
C ASP A 199 -12.60 27.60 -5.00
N ARG A 200 -12.64 28.47 -3.98
CA ARG A 200 -13.38 28.32 -2.71
C ARG A 200 -12.92 27.18 -1.81
N ARG A 201 -11.76 26.58 -2.06
CA ARG A 201 -11.22 25.51 -1.20
C ARG A 201 -10.87 25.97 0.22
N LEU A 202 -10.53 27.24 0.40
CA LEU A 202 -10.30 27.86 1.72
C LEU A 202 -11.57 28.38 2.40
N GLU A 203 -12.70 28.43 1.68
CA GLU A 203 -13.96 28.96 2.22
C GLU A 203 -14.82 27.87 2.87
N THR A 204 -14.51 26.59 2.62
CA THR A 204 -15.28 25.45 3.14
C THR A 204 -14.50 24.71 4.23
N VAL A 205 -14.96 24.85 5.47
CA VAL A 205 -14.40 24.08 6.59
C VAL A 205 -14.77 22.59 6.51
N ASN A 206 -15.64 22.14 5.58
CA ASN A 206 -16.07 20.74 5.50
C ASN A 206 -16.43 20.22 4.07
N VAL A 207 -15.57 19.34 3.55
CA VAL A 207 -15.86 17.97 3.05
C VAL A 207 -16.88 17.70 1.92
N GLN A 208 -17.19 18.64 1.03
CA GLN A 208 -17.49 18.27 -0.36
C GLN A 208 -17.03 19.37 -1.30
N ILE A 209 -15.83 19.21 -1.84
CA ILE A 209 -15.38 20.09 -2.92
C ILE A 209 -15.95 19.53 -4.22
N THR A 210 -17.23 19.83 -4.47
CA THR A 210 -17.86 19.57 -5.77
C THR A 210 -17.46 20.69 -6.72
N THR A 211 -16.55 20.39 -7.65
CA THR A 211 -16.23 21.29 -8.76
C THR A 211 -17.11 20.98 -9.96
N SER A 212 -17.23 21.94 -10.88
CA SER A 212 -17.96 21.78 -12.14
C SER A 212 -17.45 20.61 -13.01
N ASN A 213 -16.22 20.13 -12.76
CA ASN A 213 -15.54 19.13 -13.59
C ASN A 213 -15.08 17.89 -12.78
N GLY A 214 -15.40 17.77 -11.49
CA GLY A 214 -15.08 16.63 -10.63
C GLY A 214 -13.59 16.39 -10.32
N VAL A 215 -12.66 17.17 -10.88
CA VAL A 215 -11.21 17.11 -10.61
C VAL A 215 -10.69 18.50 -10.26
N LEU A 216 -10.00 18.61 -9.13
CA LEU A 216 -9.33 19.84 -8.72
C LEU A 216 -7.89 19.86 -9.23
N PRO A 217 -7.37 21.02 -9.66
CA PRO A 217 -5.95 21.15 -9.91
C PRO A 217 -5.16 21.00 -8.61
N SER A 218 -4.13 20.15 -8.65
CA SER A 218 -3.08 20.13 -7.63
C SER A 218 -2.22 21.37 -7.79
N LEU A 219 -2.17 22.20 -6.75
CA LEU A 219 -1.48 23.48 -6.77
C LEU A 219 -0.15 23.37 -6.02
N PHE A 220 0.94 23.83 -6.63
CA PHE A 220 2.28 23.86 -6.03
C PHE A 220 2.89 25.26 -6.13
N LEU A 221 3.70 25.62 -5.14
CA LEU A 221 4.64 26.74 -5.25
C LEU A 221 5.86 26.27 -6.04
N GLY A 222 6.43 27.13 -6.89
CA GLY A 222 7.51 26.76 -7.79
C GLY A 222 7.25 27.15 -9.24
N THR A 223 8.19 26.81 -10.11
CA THR A 223 8.09 27.16 -11.54
C THR A 223 7.79 25.95 -12.44
N ASP A 224 8.13 24.75 -11.98
CA ASP A 224 7.90 23.49 -12.70
C ASP A 224 8.02 22.27 -11.75
N ALA A 225 8.03 21.06 -12.32
CA ALA A 225 8.11 19.81 -11.56
C ALA A 225 9.49 19.48 -10.94
N VAL A 226 10.55 20.21 -11.31
CA VAL A 226 11.90 20.03 -10.73
C VAL A 226 12.21 21.04 -9.63
N ASP A 227 11.52 22.18 -9.63
CA ASP A 227 11.61 23.23 -8.62
C ASP A 227 10.20 23.57 -8.09
N CYS A 228 9.66 22.68 -7.26
CA CYS A 228 8.35 22.85 -6.62
C CYS A 228 8.31 22.49 -5.13
N GLY A 229 7.32 23.04 -4.45
CA GLY A 229 7.02 22.80 -3.06
C GLY A 229 5.52 22.85 -2.81
N PHE A 230 5.12 22.30 -1.68
CA PHE A 230 3.74 22.41 -1.24
C PHE A 230 3.39 23.86 -0.88
N GLY A 231 2.22 24.30 -1.31
CA GLY A 231 1.65 25.57 -0.87
C GLY A 231 0.79 25.41 0.38
N THR A 232 -0.09 26.37 0.62
CA THR A 232 -0.97 26.44 1.80
C THR A 232 -2.29 25.68 1.68
N ASP A 233 -2.61 25.09 0.53
CA ASP A 233 -3.81 24.25 0.36
C ASP A 233 -3.55 22.82 0.83
N GLY A 234 -3.92 22.53 2.08
CA GLY A 234 -3.82 21.21 2.67
C GLY A 234 -4.51 20.12 1.85
N PHE A 235 -5.63 20.43 1.19
CA PHE A 235 -6.37 19.46 0.37
C PHE A 235 -5.58 19.06 -0.88
N SER A 236 -5.08 20.03 -1.66
CA SER A 236 -4.20 19.74 -2.81
C SER A 236 -3.00 18.92 -2.41
N ASN A 237 -2.35 19.30 -1.32
CA ASN A 237 -1.11 18.67 -0.87
C ASN A 237 -1.35 17.20 -0.48
N ALA A 238 -2.46 16.93 0.20
CA ALA A 238 -2.86 15.58 0.60
C ALA A 238 -3.25 14.71 -0.59
N GLN A 239 -4.04 15.26 -1.51
CA GLN A 239 -4.41 14.58 -2.75
C GLN A 239 -3.16 14.23 -3.57
N ALA A 240 -2.26 15.19 -3.77
CA ALA A 240 -1.02 14.97 -4.49
C ALA A 240 -0.15 13.87 -3.83
N SER A 241 0.01 13.94 -2.51
CA SER A 241 0.76 12.94 -1.75
C SER A 241 0.14 11.55 -1.82
N SER A 242 -1.21 11.47 -1.77
CA SER A 242 -1.96 10.23 -1.90
C SER A 242 -1.75 9.61 -3.29
N LEU A 243 -1.96 10.38 -4.35
CA LEU A 243 -1.78 9.91 -5.73
C LEU A 243 -0.34 9.42 -5.97
N ALA A 244 0.65 10.19 -5.54
CA ALA A 244 2.06 9.81 -5.68
C ALA A 244 2.40 8.52 -4.91
N SER A 245 1.90 8.37 -3.67
CA SER A 245 2.17 7.21 -2.84
C SER A 245 1.46 5.95 -3.33
N LEU A 246 0.22 6.08 -3.80
CA LEU A 246 -0.54 4.97 -4.38
C LEU A 246 0.08 4.47 -5.69
N GLN A 247 0.61 5.40 -6.51
CA GLN A 247 1.37 5.06 -7.71
C GLN A 247 2.67 4.35 -7.35
N ALA A 248 3.46 4.88 -6.41
CA ALA A 248 4.73 4.31 -6.00
C ALA A 248 4.59 2.92 -5.34
N SER A 249 3.52 2.70 -4.59
CA SER A 249 3.21 1.41 -3.96
C SER A 249 2.57 0.39 -4.91
N GLY A 250 2.16 0.82 -6.10
CA GLY A 250 1.45 -0.01 -7.07
C GLY A 250 0.01 -0.34 -6.68
N ILE A 251 -0.54 0.32 -5.65
CA ILE A 251 -1.91 0.09 -5.17
C ILE A 251 -2.92 0.60 -6.19
N MET A 252 -2.78 1.87 -6.59
CA MET A 252 -3.50 2.47 -7.71
C MET A 252 -2.50 3.13 -8.65
N THR A 253 -2.51 2.74 -9.91
CA THR A 253 -1.54 3.20 -10.90
C THR A 253 -2.25 3.80 -12.11
N ALA A 254 -1.56 4.70 -12.81
CA ALA A 254 -1.91 5.10 -14.15
C ALA A 254 -1.83 3.92 -15.15
N THR A 255 -2.45 4.09 -16.31
CA THR A 255 -2.22 3.23 -17.47
C THR A 255 -0.77 3.34 -17.94
N ALA A 256 -0.32 2.39 -18.78
CA ALA A 256 1.02 2.45 -19.39
C ALA A 256 1.26 3.76 -20.17
N ASP A 257 0.18 4.36 -20.69
CA ASP A 257 0.24 5.63 -21.43
C ASP A 257 0.22 6.88 -20.53
N GLY A 258 0.20 6.71 -19.19
CA GLY A 258 0.29 7.79 -18.21
C GLY A 258 -1.03 8.44 -17.81
N TYR A 259 -2.18 7.79 -18.05
CA TYR A 259 -3.50 8.30 -17.64
C TYR A 259 -3.94 7.66 -16.32
N PHE A 260 -4.22 8.47 -15.30
CA PHE A 260 -4.75 8.02 -14.02
C PHE A 260 -6.25 7.72 -14.05
N ARG A 261 -6.98 8.44 -14.93
CA ARG A 261 -8.42 8.40 -15.14
C ARG A 261 -9.21 8.80 -13.90
N PRO A 262 -9.04 10.03 -13.38
CA PRO A 262 -9.57 10.43 -12.09
C PRO A 262 -11.11 10.34 -11.97
N LEU A 263 -11.82 10.51 -13.09
CA LEU A 263 -13.28 10.49 -13.15
C LEU A 263 -13.89 9.13 -13.48
N ASP A 264 -13.09 8.17 -13.96
CA ASP A 264 -13.59 6.83 -14.27
C ASP A 264 -14.15 6.20 -12.98
N LYS A 265 -15.31 5.55 -13.11
CA LYS A 265 -15.94 4.86 -12.00
C LYS A 265 -15.21 3.57 -11.69
N VAL A 266 -15.03 3.30 -10.40
CA VAL A 266 -14.33 2.10 -9.93
C VAL A 266 -15.26 0.90 -10.09
N THR A 267 -14.81 -0.08 -10.85
CA THR A 267 -15.50 -1.36 -11.03
C THR A 267 -15.27 -2.31 -9.85
N ARG A 268 -16.12 -3.33 -9.70
CA ARG A 268 -15.97 -4.38 -8.67
C ARG A 268 -14.63 -5.10 -8.80
N ALA A 269 -14.17 -5.39 -10.01
CA ALA A 269 -12.87 -6.03 -10.26
C ALA A 269 -11.69 -5.13 -9.84
N GLU A 270 -11.77 -3.83 -10.12
CA GLU A 270 -10.76 -2.86 -9.65
C GLU A 270 -10.78 -2.75 -8.13
N ALA A 271 -11.96 -2.63 -7.53
CA ALA A 271 -12.12 -2.49 -6.08
C ALA A 271 -11.47 -3.65 -5.31
N VAL A 272 -11.76 -4.90 -5.67
CA VAL A 272 -11.14 -6.06 -5.00
C VAL A 272 -9.63 -6.14 -5.26
N THR A 273 -9.18 -5.68 -6.42
CA THR A 273 -7.74 -5.66 -6.76
C THR A 273 -6.99 -4.62 -5.95
N ILE A 274 -7.52 -3.40 -5.84
CA ILE A 274 -6.97 -2.33 -4.99
C ILE A 274 -6.94 -2.81 -3.54
N LEU A 275 -8.04 -3.40 -3.07
CA LEU A 275 -8.14 -3.89 -1.70
C LEU A 275 -7.15 -5.04 -1.41
N ASN A 276 -6.94 -5.94 -2.37
CA ASN A 276 -5.95 -7.01 -2.25
C ASN A 276 -4.52 -6.47 -2.23
N ARG A 277 -4.23 -5.45 -3.05
CA ARG A 277 -2.94 -4.76 -3.02
C ARG A 277 -2.69 -4.07 -1.69
N ILE A 278 -3.68 -3.39 -1.13
CA ILE A 278 -3.59 -2.78 0.21
C ILE A 278 -3.32 -3.86 1.26
N TYR A 279 -4.11 -4.94 1.29
CA TYR A 279 -3.91 -6.03 2.23
C TYR A 279 -2.48 -6.59 2.17
N ASN A 280 -1.98 -6.87 0.97
CA ASN A 280 -0.63 -7.40 0.77
C ASN A 280 0.46 -6.38 1.09
N PHE A 281 0.24 -5.11 0.78
CA PHE A 281 1.15 -4.03 1.14
C PHE A 281 1.27 -3.89 2.66
N LEU A 282 0.15 -3.83 3.38
CA LEU A 282 0.14 -3.81 4.84
C LEU A 282 0.77 -5.08 5.43
N LYS A 283 0.49 -6.25 4.85
CA LYS A 283 1.05 -7.53 5.29
C LYS A 283 2.57 -7.55 5.13
N LYS A 284 3.07 -7.14 3.97
CA LYS A 284 4.51 -7.11 3.64
C LYS A 284 5.28 -6.18 4.57
N ASN A 285 4.66 -5.09 5.01
CA ASN A 285 5.27 -4.12 5.92
C ASN A 285 4.99 -4.41 7.40
N TYR A 286 4.33 -5.52 7.74
CA TYR A 286 3.92 -5.86 9.11
C TYR A 286 3.02 -4.80 9.77
N TRP A 287 2.23 -4.10 8.95
CA TRP A 287 1.30 -3.05 9.38
C TRP A 287 -0.14 -3.51 9.45
N LEU A 288 -0.44 -4.75 9.01
CA LEU A 288 -1.76 -5.32 9.29
C LEU A 288 -2.13 -5.14 10.76
N PRO A 289 -1.23 -5.38 11.74
CA PRO A 289 -1.56 -5.18 13.14
C PRO A 289 -1.91 -3.76 13.57
N ASP A 290 -1.61 -2.73 12.80
CA ASP A 290 -2.10 -1.37 13.09
C ASP A 290 -3.59 -1.22 12.75
N TYR A 291 -4.09 -2.12 11.90
CA TYR A 291 -5.49 -2.26 11.49
C TYR A 291 -6.11 -3.55 12.05
N THR A 292 -5.40 -4.21 12.98
CA THR A 292 -5.89 -5.32 13.81
C THR A 292 -5.68 -4.97 15.29
N ASN A 293 -6.22 -5.73 16.24
CA ASN A 293 -5.64 -5.72 17.59
C ASN A 293 -5.34 -7.18 17.98
N ILE A 294 -4.07 -7.56 18.03
CA ILE A 294 -3.64 -8.65 18.92
C ILE A 294 -3.16 -7.93 20.18
N SER A 295 -3.88 -8.09 21.29
CA SER A 295 -3.30 -7.78 22.60
C SER A 295 -2.14 -8.74 22.81
N LEU A 296 -0.90 -8.27 22.69
CA LEU A 296 0.28 -9.06 23.05
C LEU A 296 0.48 -9.19 24.56
N GLU A 297 -0.51 -8.82 25.39
CA GLU A 297 -0.44 -8.95 26.86
C GLU A 297 -1.04 -10.26 27.42
N GLN A 298 -1.42 -11.23 26.58
CA GLN A 298 -1.88 -12.54 27.07
C GLN A 298 -1.09 -13.73 26.52
N ALA A 299 0.10 -13.49 25.98
CA ALA A 299 1.07 -14.54 25.70
C ALA A 299 2.38 -14.22 26.45
N ASN A 300 2.43 -14.68 27.71
CA ASN A 300 3.49 -14.47 28.71
C ASN A 300 3.40 -13.07 29.37
N THR A 301 3.17 -12.89 30.66
CA THR A 301 3.62 -13.65 31.83
C THR A 301 2.60 -13.48 32.97
N GLY A 302 2.55 -14.44 33.88
CA GLY A 302 1.86 -14.24 35.15
C GLY A 302 2.46 -13.07 35.96
N ASP A 303 1.60 -12.56 36.84
CA ASP A 303 1.91 -11.87 38.09
C ASP A 303 2.09 -10.33 38.07
N GLN A 304 1.34 -9.72 39.01
CA GLN A 304 1.36 -8.36 39.61
C GLN A 304 1.43 -7.09 38.75
N GLY A 305 0.31 -6.35 38.71
CA GLY A 305 0.18 -5.05 39.40
C GLY A 305 0.61 -3.74 38.71
N VAL A 306 -0.30 -2.74 38.85
CA VAL A 306 -0.11 -1.27 38.88
C VAL A 306 -0.52 -0.46 37.62
N SER A 307 -1.78 0.00 37.67
CA SER A 307 -2.31 1.36 37.46
C SER A 307 -1.41 2.45 36.86
N GLY A 308 -1.89 3.12 35.80
CA GLY A 308 -1.49 4.49 35.46
C GLY A 308 -2.18 5.03 34.21
N GLY A 309 -3.33 5.68 34.37
CA GLY A 309 -4.10 6.27 33.26
C GLY A 309 -3.50 7.56 32.70
N LEU A 310 -3.89 7.91 31.47
CA LEU A 310 -3.64 9.23 30.88
C LEU A 310 -4.91 9.78 30.25
N ALA A 311 -5.31 10.94 30.75
CA ALA A 311 -6.42 11.77 30.34
C ALA A 311 -5.88 13.09 29.75
N GLY A 312 -6.58 13.62 28.72
CA GLY A 312 -6.52 15.01 28.24
C GLY A 312 -5.24 15.44 27.51
N SER A 313 -5.23 16.33 26.52
CA SER A 313 -6.21 17.30 26.07
C SER A 313 -5.87 17.74 24.64
N ILE A 314 -6.93 18.03 23.87
CA ILE A 314 -6.94 18.71 22.58
C ILE A 314 -6.60 20.20 22.80
N GLY A 315 -5.89 20.81 21.84
CA GLY A 315 -5.65 22.25 21.79
C GLY A 315 -5.48 22.76 20.34
N ASN A 316 -6.46 23.54 19.88
CA ASN A 316 -6.46 24.33 18.64
C ASN A 316 -5.42 25.47 18.68
N GLY A 317 -4.88 25.89 17.54
CA GLY A 317 -4.24 27.21 17.42
C GLY A 317 -3.41 27.45 16.15
N TYR A 318 -3.89 28.37 15.31
CA TYR A 318 -3.20 29.03 14.19
C TYR A 318 -1.96 29.83 14.62
N GLY A 319 -0.92 29.91 13.76
CA GLY A 319 -0.07 31.11 13.63
C GLY A 319 1.46 30.92 13.67
N GLY A 320 2.12 31.23 12.55
CA GLY A 320 3.14 32.30 12.48
C GLY A 320 4.59 32.03 12.94
N TYR A 321 5.51 32.22 11.99
CA TYR A 321 6.97 32.11 12.03
C TYR A 321 7.69 33.09 12.99
N GLY A 322 8.83 32.68 13.58
CA GLY A 322 9.82 33.57 14.21
C GLY A 322 10.74 32.86 15.22
N GLY A 323 12.02 32.66 14.87
CA GLY A 323 13.00 31.90 15.66
C GLY A 323 13.76 32.68 16.73
N THR A 324 14.38 31.97 17.69
CA THR A 324 15.85 31.76 17.82
C THR A 324 16.21 31.00 19.12
N THR A 325 17.19 30.10 18.97
CA THR A 325 18.24 29.63 19.91
C THR A 325 17.92 28.82 21.18
N GLU A 326 18.39 27.56 21.08
CA GLU A 326 19.18 26.75 22.02
C GLU A 326 18.57 26.22 23.33
N GLY A 327 18.52 24.89 23.38
CA GLY A 327 18.23 24.09 24.57
C GLY A 327 18.08 22.61 24.19
N SER A 328 19.22 21.97 23.91
CA SER A 328 19.43 20.55 23.61
C SER A 328 18.36 19.59 24.15
N SER A 329 17.66 18.86 23.27
CA SER A 329 17.14 17.52 23.54
C SER A 329 16.60 16.84 22.27
N SER A 330 17.14 15.65 22.00
CA SER A 330 16.51 14.51 21.33
C SER A 330 16.29 14.49 19.80
N ASN A 331 16.89 13.44 19.20
CA ASN A 331 16.70 12.82 17.89
C ASN A 331 16.95 13.64 16.61
N PRO A 332 17.63 13.00 15.65
CA PRO A 332 17.09 13.01 14.29
C PRO A 332 17.00 11.60 13.69
N THR A 333 15.78 11.31 13.26
CA THR A 333 15.44 10.53 12.07
C THR A 333 16.45 10.72 10.95
N THR A 334 17.19 9.67 10.60
CA THR A 334 18.00 9.67 9.37
C THR A 334 17.08 9.39 8.17
N VAL A 335 16.84 10.42 7.37
CA VAL A 335 16.31 10.30 6.01
C VAL A 335 17.24 9.38 5.21
N LYS A 336 16.72 8.29 4.65
CA LYS A 336 17.50 7.45 3.72
C LYS A 336 17.56 8.14 2.36
N VAL A 337 18.68 8.81 2.10
CA VAL A 337 19.05 9.35 0.79
C VAL A 337 19.16 8.18 -0.21
N ARG A 338 18.55 8.31 -1.39
CA ARG A 338 18.82 7.38 -2.51
C ARG A 338 20.24 7.62 -2.99
N ASP A 339 21.06 6.57 -3.00
CA ASP A 339 22.43 6.67 -3.46
C ASP A 339 22.40 6.59 -4.99
N TYR A 340 22.31 7.74 -5.67
CA TYR A 340 22.20 7.80 -7.13
C TYR A 340 23.38 7.08 -7.81
N PHE A 341 23.10 5.97 -8.51
CA PHE A 341 24.11 5.24 -9.27
C PHE A 341 24.51 6.03 -10.50
N LYS A 342 25.80 6.38 -10.63
CA LYS A 342 26.35 6.92 -11.86
C LYS A 342 27.32 5.91 -12.46
N LEU A 343 27.05 5.48 -13.68
CA LEU A 343 27.99 4.67 -14.45
C LEU A 343 29.22 5.54 -14.81
N GLN A 344 30.38 4.91 -14.90
CA GLN A 344 31.71 5.51 -15.03
C GLN A 344 32.49 4.83 -16.16
N GLY A 345 33.53 5.50 -16.65
CA GLY A 345 34.44 4.98 -17.69
C GLY A 345 34.07 5.42 -19.11
N PRO A 346 34.88 5.07 -20.13
CA PRO A 346 34.71 5.55 -21.50
C PRO A 346 33.40 5.11 -22.16
N SER A 347 32.82 4.00 -21.69
CA SER A 347 31.56 3.43 -22.20
C SER A 347 30.37 3.66 -21.26
N ASN A 348 30.56 4.32 -20.10
CA ASN A 348 29.54 4.49 -19.05
C ASN A 348 28.73 3.21 -18.77
N ASP A 349 29.41 2.07 -18.66
CA ASP A 349 28.80 0.74 -18.54
C ASP A 349 29.09 0.04 -17.21
N GLN A 350 29.86 0.65 -16.32
CA GLN A 350 30.21 0.10 -15.01
C GLN A 350 30.02 1.13 -13.90
N GLY A 351 29.76 0.70 -12.67
CA GLY A 351 29.76 1.60 -11.53
C GLY A 351 29.94 0.89 -10.21
N SER A 352 30.34 1.64 -9.18
CA SER A 352 30.62 1.11 -7.85
C SER A 352 30.13 2.08 -6.79
N LEU A 353 29.51 1.53 -5.74
CA LEU A 353 28.97 2.29 -4.63
C LEU A 353 29.39 1.61 -3.33
N ALA A 354 30.07 2.34 -2.45
CA ALA A 354 30.56 1.85 -1.17
C ALA A 354 29.90 2.61 -0.03
N LYS A 355 29.33 1.89 0.95
CA LYS A 355 28.59 2.48 2.06
C LYS A 355 28.70 1.63 3.32
N ASN A 356 28.89 2.25 4.48
CA ASN A 356 28.76 1.55 5.75
C ASN A 356 27.26 1.46 6.09
N VAL A 357 26.61 0.34 5.74
CA VAL A 357 25.15 0.25 5.81
C VAL A 357 24.57 0.29 7.23
N LYS A 358 25.39 -0.05 8.24
CA LYS A 358 25.02 0.07 9.66
C LYS A 358 25.00 1.51 10.13
N LYS A 359 25.98 2.31 9.71
CA LYS A 359 26.12 3.71 10.11
C LYS A 359 25.27 4.64 9.25
N ASP A 360 25.34 4.45 7.93
CA ASP A 360 24.83 5.39 6.93
C ASP A 360 23.52 4.91 6.28
N GLY A 361 23.02 3.75 6.71
CA GLY A 361 21.80 3.12 6.21
C GLY A 361 22.03 2.29 4.95
N GLU A 362 21.02 1.48 4.59
CA GLU A 362 21.06 0.62 3.40
C GLU A 362 21.38 1.42 2.11
N ILE A 363 22.05 0.76 1.16
CA ILE A 363 22.17 1.22 -0.21
C ILE A 363 20.80 1.04 -0.87
N ASP A 364 20.28 2.10 -1.49
CA ASP A 364 19.04 2.08 -2.28
C ASP A 364 19.30 2.84 -3.59
N THR A 365 19.33 2.11 -4.70
CA THR A 365 19.82 2.60 -5.98
C THR A 365 19.14 1.91 -7.17
N ALA A 366 19.43 2.36 -8.40
CA ALA A 366 18.89 1.75 -9.61
C ALA A 366 19.88 1.83 -10.78
N VAL A 367 19.79 0.84 -11.67
CA VAL A 367 20.52 0.80 -12.94
C VAL A 367 19.51 0.93 -14.08
N ILE A 368 19.83 1.76 -15.08
CA ILE A 368 19.06 1.90 -16.31
C ILE A 368 19.80 1.15 -17.42
N PRO A 369 19.34 -0.03 -17.85
CA PRO A 369 20.08 -0.87 -18.81
C PRO A 369 20.18 -0.31 -20.23
N GLN A 370 19.28 0.59 -20.65
CA GLN A 370 19.22 1.13 -22.02
C GLN A 370 19.21 0.03 -23.10
N ASP A 371 20.22 -0.04 -23.98
CA ASP A 371 20.36 -1.03 -25.06
C ASP A 371 21.20 -2.26 -24.65
N TYR A 372 21.63 -2.36 -23.39
CA TYR A 372 22.37 -3.49 -22.87
C TYR A 372 21.45 -4.66 -22.52
N ARG A 373 21.98 -5.88 -22.63
CA ARG A 373 21.20 -7.12 -22.44
C ARG A 373 21.48 -7.81 -21.13
N TYR A 374 22.64 -7.58 -20.53
CA TYR A 374 23.06 -8.26 -19.31
C TYR A 374 23.52 -7.24 -18.28
N LEU A 375 23.15 -7.47 -17.03
CA LEU A 375 23.62 -6.72 -15.88
C LEU A 375 24.31 -7.69 -14.92
N THR A 376 25.62 -7.52 -14.76
CA THR A 376 26.42 -8.21 -13.76
C THR A 376 26.45 -7.37 -12.49
N ILE A 377 26.12 -7.98 -11.36
CA ILE A 377 26.06 -7.36 -10.04
C ILE A 377 27.06 -8.08 -9.14
N ASN A 378 27.83 -7.32 -8.38
CA ASN A 378 28.69 -7.84 -7.32
C ASN A 378 28.41 -7.13 -6.00
N LEU A 379 28.31 -7.89 -4.90
CA LEU A 379 28.06 -7.36 -3.56
C LEU A 379 29.08 -7.92 -2.58
N ALA A 380 29.99 -7.07 -2.12
CA ALA A 380 31.07 -7.44 -1.21
C ALA A 380 30.96 -6.71 0.12
N SER A 381 31.24 -7.42 1.22
CA SER A 381 31.42 -6.82 2.54
C SER A 381 32.89 -6.83 2.90
N GLN A 382 33.41 -5.71 3.40
CA GLN A 382 34.77 -5.64 3.93
C GLN A 382 34.93 -6.47 5.22
N ASP A 383 33.86 -6.62 6.00
CA ASP A 383 33.84 -7.44 7.22
C ASP A 383 33.03 -8.72 6.95
N LYS A 384 33.71 -9.87 6.96
CA LYS A 384 33.09 -11.18 6.71
C LYS A 384 32.04 -11.57 7.76
N THR A 385 32.01 -10.91 8.91
CA THR A 385 31.00 -11.12 9.95
C THR A 385 29.72 -10.30 9.71
N GLU A 386 29.78 -9.33 8.80
CA GLU A 386 28.65 -8.48 8.41
C GLU A 386 28.11 -8.87 7.04
N MET A 387 27.10 -9.74 7.06
CA MET A 387 26.44 -10.20 5.84
C MET A 387 25.23 -9.36 5.48
N VAL A 388 25.12 -9.04 4.19
CA VAL A 388 24.10 -8.16 3.62
C VAL A 388 23.53 -8.78 2.35
N ASP A 389 22.21 -8.93 2.30
CA ASP A 389 21.49 -9.44 1.14
C ASP A 389 21.09 -8.31 0.19
N LEU A 390 20.74 -8.67 -1.03
CA LEU A 390 20.33 -7.71 -2.06
C LEU A 390 18.92 -8.01 -2.55
N ILE A 391 18.03 -7.03 -2.44
CA ILE A 391 16.75 -7.02 -3.13
C ILE A 391 17.00 -6.46 -4.54
N VAL A 392 16.74 -7.27 -5.56
CA VAL A 392 16.78 -6.89 -6.96
C VAL A 392 15.35 -6.78 -7.47
N ASN A 393 14.97 -5.62 -8.00
CA ASN A 393 13.65 -5.33 -8.54
C ASN A 393 13.72 -5.14 -10.06
N ILE A 394 13.08 -6.04 -10.80
CA ILE A 394 13.01 -6.00 -12.27
C ILE A 394 11.53 -5.93 -12.64
N GLY A 395 11.12 -4.85 -13.32
CA GLY A 395 9.73 -4.71 -13.79
C GLY A 395 8.67 -4.78 -12.69
N GLY A 396 9.00 -4.32 -11.47
CA GLY A 396 8.11 -4.34 -10.31
C GLY A 396 8.17 -5.63 -9.48
N LYS A 397 8.88 -6.67 -9.94
CA LYS A 397 9.10 -7.91 -9.19
C LYS A 397 10.39 -7.84 -8.37
N ALA A 398 10.26 -7.76 -7.06
CA ALA A 398 11.38 -7.76 -6.12
C ALA A 398 11.75 -9.18 -5.66
N THR A 399 13.00 -9.57 -5.83
CA THR A 399 13.56 -10.86 -5.39
C THR A 399 14.73 -10.61 -4.45
N LEU A 400 14.77 -11.31 -3.31
CA LEU A 400 15.88 -11.25 -2.36
C LEU A 400 16.95 -12.29 -2.73
N TYR A 401 18.19 -11.85 -2.92
CA TYR A 401 19.35 -12.68 -3.20
C TYR A 401 20.32 -12.64 -2.04
N LYS A 402 20.80 -13.82 -1.65
CA LYS A 402 21.81 -13.95 -0.61
C LYS A 402 23.18 -13.46 -1.11
N GLN A 403 23.95 -12.77 -0.27
CA GLN A 403 25.29 -12.26 -0.59
C GLN A 403 26.22 -13.27 -1.27
N GLU A 404 26.17 -14.55 -0.89
CA GLU A 404 27.04 -15.61 -1.39
C GLU A 404 26.74 -15.99 -2.85
N LEU A 405 25.62 -15.51 -3.40
CA LEU A 405 25.26 -15.70 -4.81
C LEU A 405 25.94 -14.68 -5.74
N PHE A 406 26.64 -13.68 -5.18
CA PHE A 406 27.33 -12.66 -5.96
C PHE A 406 28.81 -13.01 -6.17
N PRO A 407 29.40 -12.71 -7.35
CA PRO A 407 28.80 -11.98 -8.45
C PRO A 407 27.77 -12.80 -9.22
N MET A 408 26.70 -12.14 -9.69
CA MET A 408 25.67 -12.76 -10.53
C MET A 408 25.40 -11.92 -11.76
N THR A 409 24.98 -12.56 -12.85
CA THR A 409 24.53 -11.89 -14.07
C THR A 409 23.07 -12.19 -14.33
N ILE A 410 22.29 -11.15 -14.61
CA ILE A 410 20.88 -11.24 -14.97
C ILE A 410 20.63 -10.73 -16.39
N ASP A 411 19.64 -11.31 -17.07
CA ASP A 411 19.12 -10.81 -18.33
C ASP A 411 18.23 -9.58 -18.06
N VAL A 412 18.55 -8.47 -18.73
CA VAL A 412 17.87 -7.18 -18.61
C VAL A 412 17.40 -6.66 -19.98
N ASN A 413 17.34 -7.53 -20.99
CA ASN A 413 16.88 -7.17 -22.33
C ASN A 413 15.44 -6.63 -22.28
N GLY A 414 15.25 -5.38 -22.68
CA GLY A 414 13.95 -4.70 -22.63
C GLY A 414 13.51 -4.22 -21.24
N VAL A 415 14.37 -4.32 -20.22
CA VAL A 415 14.08 -3.81 -18.87
C VAL A 415 14.43 -2.32 -18.78
N GLN A 416 13.45 -1.50 -18.37
CA GLN A 416 13.65 -0.05 -18.26
C GLN A 416 14.54 0.35 -17.07
N THR A 417 14.35 -0.31 -15.93
CA THR A 417 15.09 -0.04 -14.68
C THR A 417 15.23 -1.30 -13.86
N VAL A 418 16.40 -1.48 -13.26
CA VAL A 418 16.67 -2.50 -12.24
C VAL A 418 16.93 -1.79 -10.91
N GLY A 419 16.01 -1.94 -9.96
CA GLY A 419 16.19 -1.42 -8.60
C GLY A 419 17.05 -2.36 -7.76
N LEU A 420 17.98 -1.80 -6.98
CA LEU A 420 18.92 -2.54 -6.13
C LEU A 420 18.88 -1.95 -4.73
N ARG A 421 18.53 -2.78 -3.74
CA ARG A 421 18.49 -2.34 -2.34
C ARG A 421 19.14 -3.36 -1.41
N THR A 422 20.08 -2.94 -0.59
CA THR A 422 20.67 -3.82 0.41
C THR A 422 19.75 -4.05 1.59
N GLN A 423 19.90 -5.21 2.23
CA GLN A 423 19.20 -5.59 3.44
C GLN A 423 20.18 -6.32 4.38
N GLN A 424 20.47 -5.72 5.53
CA GLN A 424 21.28 -6.36 6.56
C GLN A 424 20.59 -7.64 7.09
N ARG A 425 21.35 -8.74 7.21
CA ARG A 425 20.85 -9.98 7.82
C ARG A 425 20.78 -9.92 9.35
N ASN A 426 21.65 -9.15 9.98
CA ASN A 426 21.73 -9.00 11.42
C ASN A 426 21.60 -7.52 11.80
N THR A 427 20.50 -7.18 12.46
CA THR A 427 20.16 -5.81 12.88
C THR A 427 20.56 -5.51 14.33
N SER A 428 21.42 -6.32 14.95
CA SER A 428 21.84 -6.12 16.33
C SER A 428 22.54 -4.77 16.53
N ILE A 429 22.08 -4.04 17.54
CA ILE A 429 22.37 -2.62 17.81
C ILE A 429 23.65 -2.43 18.66
N ILE A 430 24.27 -3.53 19.09
CA ILE A 430 25.31 -3.54 20.13
C ILE A 430 26.69 -3.12 19.59
N ASN A 431 26.91 -3.18 18.27
CA ASN A 431 28.20 -2.84 17.68
C ASN A 431 28.04 -1.92 16.45
N LYS A 432 28.20 -0.62 16.65
CA LYS A 432 27.98 0.44 15.63
C LYS A 432 29.13 0.63 14.64
N LYS A 433 30.26 -0.09 14.77
CA LYS A 433 31.44 0.20 13.95
C LYS A 433 31.22 -0.11 12.47
N GLY A 434 30.56 -1.21 12.12
CA GLY A 434 30.12 -1.53 10.75
C GLY A 434 31.26 -1.74 9.74
N GLY A 435 31.11 -2.71 8.85
CA GLY A 435 31.94 -2.88 7.66
C GLY A 435 31.41 -2.05 6.49
N THR A 436 32.30 -1.59 5.61
CA THR A 436 31.89 -0.98 4.34
C THR A 436 31.39 -2.07 3.40
N ILE A 437 30.19 -1.88 2.86
CA ILE A 437 29.61 -2.73 1.82
C ILE A 437 29.83 -2.05 0.47
N THR A 438 30.32 -2.80 -0.50
CA THR A 438 30.54 -2.33 -1.86
C THR A 438 29.61 -3.08 -2.82
N LEU A 439 28.76 -2.32 -3.52
CA LEU A 439 27.92 -2.76 -4.61
C LEU A 439 28.53 -2.30 -5.92
N THR A 440 28.93 -3.23 -6.78
CA THR A 440 29.44 -2.95 -8.13
C THR A 440 28.48 -3.52 -9.16
N VAL A 441 28.30 -2.81 -10.28
CA VAL A 441 27.54 -3.32 -11.43
C VAL A 441 28.29 -3.10 -12.73
N LYS A 442 27.98 -3.93 -13.73
CA LYS A 442 28.47 -3.81 -15.10
C LYS A 442 27.37 -4.21 -16.09
N LEU A 443 27.18 -3.42 -17.14
CA LEU A 443 26.29 -3.69 -18.24
C LEU A 443 27.08 -4.28 -19.42
N ASP A 444 26.59 -5.37 -20.00
CA ASP A 444 27.21 -6.02 -21.15
C ASP A 444 26.15 -6.26 -22.27
N LYS A 445 26.55 -6.03 -23.52
CA LYS A 445 25.70 -6.29 -24.71
C LYS A 445 25.62 -7.78 -25.06
N GLN A 446 26.67 -8.52 -24.72
CA GLN A 446 26.78 -9.96 -24.89
C GLN A 446 26.88 -10.63 -23.52
N LYS A 447 26.51 -11.91 -23.43
CA LYS A 447 26.55 -12.62 -22.14
C LYS A 447 28.02 -12.72 -21.70
N PRO A 448 28.39 -12.16 -20.54
CA PRO A 448 29.78 -12.22 -20.07
C PRO A 448 30.16 -13.68 -19.77
N GLU A 449 31.42 -14.02 -20.04
CA GLU A 449 31.97 -15.31 -19.62
C GLU A 449 32.00 -15.37 -18.09
N PRO A 450 31.75 -16.54 -17.47
CA PRO A 450 31.82 -16.69 -16.02
C PRO A 450 33.20 -16.28 -15.54
N VAL A 451 33.29 -15.31 -14.64
CA VAL A 451 34.55 -15.00 -13.98
C VAL A 451 34.83 -16.15 -13.02
N THR A 452 35.85 -16.96 -13.32
CA THR A 452 36.35 -17.98 -12.39
C THR A 452 36.82 -17.28 -11.12
N PRO A 453 36.38 -17.72 -9.92
CA PRO A 453 36.58 -17.00 -8.66
C PRO A 453 38.04 -16.74 -8.29
#